data_AF-A0AAW0AGS8-F1
#
_entry.id   AF-A0AAW0AGS8-F1
#
_cell.length_a   1.000
_cell.length_b   1.000
_cell.length_c   1.000
_cell.angle_alpha   90.00
_cell.angle_beta   90.00
_cell.angle_gamma   90.00
#
_symmetry.space_group_name_H-M   'P 1'
#
loop_
_entity.id
_entity.type
_entity.pdbx_description
1 polymer ?
#
loop_
_entity_poly.entity_id
_entity_poly.type
_entity_poly.pdbx_seq_one_letter_code
_entity_poly.pdbx_strand_id
1 'polypeptide(L)'
;MAMAPHMPDEIPLLAPGYSSSAYLQVCKAWFRVATPLLYHVVILRTTSQANALAAVLESHKEIGLFIKKLRIEGGFGNAMKIILSSTTGVTDLYLTLGIYGGDNVQGLCAGLSLINPRRVILVDEMAKPRKNKATALLEQTLGCQIPEWDKLKTFHFPYTDVNHNSISKQRAAAIALALTKSPTLEILVINLGRSFLPYLRKLIDMPSFKLFHCLPLAVFPDPITASMFRAQPQWISDSFHRSIENDPDLKARIHCIAVPPTTEESMKDNCVQVENLPGLSIIRHTTWPTGTAALNGNDCVRVGNLTDFTRIGETTAPTVTALNVDLYSDHSQAFSMTIDPKVLLPFTSLINLYWSSEGIEFSPAPPPDFPALKKLETLTIAREMFPGPVLLSDKLNLTLPCLRELELHEVHIPAAISFTKRHGAQLVHLTASTEIFIAIEVFDLCPNLTTLTVTPARQIALPDYFLVRSTPHVSLEKIRFSTTHITFKPMFENLRPERFPSLKEIQAADIEWPTTERMIKKNTWIPLSEILRPKGIKLTNRNGVGGSGGRAS
;
A
#
# COMPACT_ATOMS: atom_id res chain seq x y z
N MET A 1 42.43 -39.63 -19.93
CA MET A 1 41.22 -39.83 -19.11
C MET A 1 41.43 -39.09 -17.80
N ALA A 2 41.03 -37.82 -17.72
CA ALA A 2 41.15 -37.02 -16.50
C ALA A 2 39.77 -37.00 -15.83
N MET A 3 39.69 -37.49 -14.60
CA MET A 3 38.45 -37.54 -13.83
C MET A 3 38.02 -36.12 -13.46
N ALA A 4 36.78 -35.78 -13.81
CA ALA A 4 36.12 -34.57 -13.32
C ALA A 4 35.83 -34.74 -11.81
N PRO A 5 36.03 -33.70 -10.99
CA PRO A 5 35.72 -33.79 -9.58
C PRO A 5 34.20 -33.81 -9.37
N HIS A 6 33.79 -34.63 -8.40
CA HIS A 6 32.43 -34.76 -7.90
C HIS A 6 31.85 -33.38 -7.55
N MET A 7 30.80 -32.95 -8.26
CA MET A 7 29.96 -31.83 -7.81
C MET A 7 29.05 -32.36 -6.68
N PRO A 8 28.88 -31.62 -5.57
CA PRO A 8 27.90 -31.93 -4.55
C PRO A 8 26.46 -31.68 -5.07
N ASP A 9 25.55 -32.58 -4.71
CA ASP A 9 24.17 -32.70 -5.23
C ASP A 9 23.18 -31.61 -4.77
N GLU A 10 23.63 -30.57 -4.08
CA GLU A 10 22.77 -29.44 -3.71
C GLU A 10 23.53 -28.14 -3.93
N ILE A 11 23.20 -27.41 -5.00
CA ILE A 11 23.60 -26.01 -5.16
C ILE A 11 22.66 -25.21 -4.26
N PRO A 12 23.12 -24.65 -3.14
CA PRO A 12 22.29 -23.77 -2.33
C PRO A 12 21.98 -22.56 -3.21
N LEU A 13 20.71 -22.36 -3.55
CA LEU A 13 20.25 -21.10 -4.12
C LEU A 13 20.74 -20.01 -3.15
N LEU A 14 21.70 -19.22 -3.62
CA LEU A 14 22.65 -18.45 -2.83
C LEU A 14 21.99 -17.64 -1.70
N ALA A 15 22.66 -17.59 -0.54
CA ALA A 15 22.32 -16.68 0.54
C ALA A 15 22.18 -15.23 0.02
N PRO A 16 21.29 -14.41 0.60
CA PRO A 16 21.12 -13.02 0.20
C PRO A 16 22.48 -12.28 0.18
N GLY A 17 22.91 -11.83 -1.01
CA GLY A 17 24.16 -11.05 -1.18
C GLY A 17 24.99 -11.36 -2.43
N TYR A 18 24.73 -12.46 -3.13
CA TYR A 18 25.48 -12.76 -4.36
C TYR A 18 24.90 -12.05 -5.59
N SER A 19 25.79 -11.44 -6.38
CA SER A 19 25.42 -10.84 -7.67
C SER A 19 24.95 -11.93 -8.64
N SER A 20 23.90 -11.64 -9.41
CA SER A 20 23.45 -12.51 -10.50
C SER A 20 24.53 -12.76 -11.56
N SER A 21 25.56 -11.91 -11.63
CA SER A 21 26.73 -12.12 -12.49
C SER A 21 27.63 -13.28 -12.03
N ALA A 22 27.53 -13.75 -10.78
CA ALA A 22 28.29 -14.89 -10.29
C ALA A 22 27.95 -16.18 -11.06
N TYR A 23 26.71 -16.31 -11.52
CA TYR A 23 26.28 -17.45 -12.36
C TYR A 23 27.00 -17.50 -13.71
N LEU A 24 27.58 -16.39 -14.18
CA LEU A 24 28.34 -16.37 -15.42
C LEU A 24 29.75 -16.99 -15.29
N GLN A 25 30.24 -17.20 -14.06
CA GLN A 25 31.61 -17.66 -13.81
C GLN A 25 31.76 -19.20 -13.77
N VAL A 26 30.68 -19.95 -13.98
CA VAL A 26 30.68 -21.43 -13.90
C VAL A 26 31.57 -22.05 -14.99
N CYS A 27 31.29 -21.78 -16.26
CA CYS A 27 32.13 -22.20 -17.39
C CYS A 27 31.88 -21.34 -18.64
N LYS A 28 32.76 -21.43 -19.65
CA LYS A 28 32.64 -20.64 -20.90
C LYS A 28 31.35 -20.90 -21.67
N ALA A 29 30.83 -22.13 -21.65
CA ALA A 29 29.57 -22.46 -22.31
C ALA A 29 28.39 -21.77 -21.59
N TRP A 30 28.37 -21.85 -20.25
CA TRP A 30 27.37 -21.17 -19.43
C TRP A 30 27.42 -19.66 -19.62
N PHE A 31 28.61 -19.06 -19.64
CA PHE A 31 28.80 -17.64 -19.94
C PHE A 31 28.12 -17.23 -21.25
N ARG A 32 28.33 -17.99 -22.34
CA ARG A 32 27.75 -17.69 -23.66
C ARG A 32 26.22 -17.77 -23.66
N VAL A 33 25.66 -18.81 -23.04
CA VAL A 33 24.20 -19.04 -23.00
C VAL A 33 23.49 -18.06 -22.07
N ALA A 34 24.10 -17.74 -20.93
CA ALA A 34 23.45 -16.95 -19.90
C ALA A 34 23.64 -15.44 -20.06
N THR A 35 24.67 -14.97 -20.77
CA THR A 35 24.87 -13.53 -20.99
C THR A 35 23.64 -12.87 -21.62
N PRO A 36 23.03 -13.40 -22.71
CA PRO A 36 21.81 -12.80 -23.26
C PRO A 36 20.63 -12.78 -22.28
N LEU A 37 20.49 -13.81 -21.45
CA LEU A 37 19.41 -13.93 -20.47
C LEU A 37 19.61 -12.96 -19.30
N LEU A 38 20.85 -12.81 -18.82
CA LEU A 38 21.19 -11.90 -17.74
C LEU A 38 20.90 -10.45 -18.11
N TYR A 39 21.24 -10.05 -19.35
CA TYR A 39 21.01 -8.68 -19.83
C TYR A 39 19.62 -8.47 -20.42
N HIS A 40 18.77 -9.50 -20.52
CA HIS A 40 17.44 -9.37 -21.12
C HIS A 40 16.57 -8.31 -20.44
N VAL A 41 16.66 -8.22 -19.11
CA VAL A 41 15.94 -7.27 -18.27
C VAL A 41 16.92 -6.46 -17.44
N VAL A 42 16.97 -5.15 -17.68
CA VAL A 42 17.83 -4.22 -16.95
C VAL A 42 16.97 -3.28 -16.11
N ILE A 43 17.35 -3.10 -14.84
CA ILE A 43 16.72 -2.18 -13.89
C ILE A 43 17.77 -1.20 -13.39
N LEU A 44 17.56 0.09 -13.63
CA LEU A 44 18.44 1.18 -13.21
C LEU A 44 17.73 2.02 -12.15
N ARG A 45 18.23 1.97 -10.91
CA ARG A 45 17.71 2.75 -9.77
C ARG A 45 18.70 3.77 -9.23
N THR A 46 19.96 3.68 -9.65
CA THR A 46 21.04 4.49 -9.11
C THR A 46 22.00 4.94 -10.21
N THR A 47 22.65 6.08 -9.99
CA THR A 47 23.67 6.63 -10.89
C THR A 47 24.85 5.68 -11.09
N SER A 48 25.26 4.95 -10.05
CA SER A 48 26.36 3.97 -10.14
C SER A 48 26.01 2.80 -11.06
N GLN A 49 24.78 2.27 -10.98
CA GLN A 49 24.30 1.22 -11.89
C GLN A 49 24.29 1.70 -13.35
N ALA A 50 23.78 2.91 -13.60
CA ALA A 50 23.76 3.47 -14.95
C ALA A 50 25.16 3.69 -15.51
N ASN A 51 26.08 4.26 -14.73
CA ASN A 51 27.47 4.46 -15.16
C ASN A 51 28.18 3.13 -15.43
N ALA A 52 28.00 2.12 -14.56
CA ALA A 52 28.59 0.81 -14.76
C ALA A 52 28.07 0.14 -16.04
N LEU A 53 26.76 0.21 -16.30
CA LEU A 53 26.20 -0.33 -17.53
C LEU A 53 26.67 0.44 -18.77
N ALA A 54 26.75 1.77 -18.70
CA ALA A 54 27.25 2.60 -19.79
C ALA A 54 28.70 2.21 -20.16
N ALA A 55 29.58 2.06 -19.16
CA ALA A 55 30.97 1.65 -19.38
C ALA A 55 31.08 0.24 -20.01
N VAL A 56 30.23 -0.69 -19.59
CA VAL A 56 30.13 -2.03 -20.19
C VAL A 56 29.69 -1.93 -21.65
N LEU A 57 28.66 -1.14 -21.96
CA LEU A 57 28.14 -0.99 -23.32
C LEU A 57 29.09 -0.23 -24.26
N GLU A 58 29.91 0.68 -23.73
CA GLU A 58 30.98 1.32 -24.50
C GLU A 58 32.06 0.33 -24.92
N SER A 59 32.41 -0.58 -24.03
CA SER A 59 33.44 -1.61 -24.26
C SER A 59 32.91 -2.81 -25.07
N HIS A 60 31.62 -3.12 -24.93
CA HIS A 60 30.96 -4.32 -25.45
C HIS A 60 29.57 -3.99 -26.00
N LYS A 61 29.53 -3.33 -27.16
CA LYS A 61 28.29 -2.85 -27.78
C LYS A 61 27.29 -3.99 -28.09
N GLU A 62 27.79 -5.19 -28.36
CA GLU A 62 26.99 -6.39 -28.62
C GLU A 62 26.07 -6.76 -27.45
N ILE A 63 26.45 -6.42 -26.21
CA ILE A 63 25.62 -6.66 -25.03
C ILE A 63 24.32 -5.85 -25.10
N GLY A 64 24.37 -4.66 -25.70
CA GLY A 64 23.20 -3.81 -25.86
C GLY A 64 22.09 -4.44 -26.71
N LEU A 65 22.43 -5.38 -27.60
CA LEU A 65 21.47 -6.12 -28.42
C LEU A 65 20.62 -7.11 -27.61
N PHE A 66 21.13 -7.56 -26.46
CA PHE A 66 20.44 -8.49 -25.57
C PHE A 66 19.41 -7.79 -24.67
N ILE A 67 19.55 -6.48 -24.44
CA ILE A 67 18.65 -5.71 -23.58
C ILE A 67 17.32 -5.49 -24.32
N LYS A 68 16.27 -6.18 -23.86
CA LYS A 68 14.90 -6.07 -24.42
C LYS A 68 13.97 -5.27 -23.51
N LYS A 69 14.15 -5.38 -22.19
CA LYS A 69 13.32 -4.69 -21.20
C LYS A 69 14.19 -3.78 -20.35
N LEU A 70 13.85 -2.50 -20.33
CA LEU A 70 14.63 -1.48 -19.63
C LEU A 70 13.72 -0.71 -18.67
N ARG A 71 14.06 -0.74 -17.38
CA ARG A 71 13.38 0.01 -16.32
C ARG A 71 14.30 1.08 -15.76
N ILE A 72 13.85 2.34 -15.81
CA ILE A 72 14.62 3.52 -15.40
C ILE A 72 13.86 4.24 -14.28
N GLU A 73 14.49 4.34 -13.12
CA GLU A 73 13.98 5.00 -11.92
C GLU A 73 14.80 6.24 -11.54
N GLY A 74 15.01 7.17 -12.49
CA GLY A 74 15.76 8.41 -12.22
C GLY A 74 16.37 9.06 -13.47
N GLY A 75 17.02 10.22 -13.28
CA GLY A 75 17.78 10.92 -14.31
C GLY A 75 19.29 10.75 -14.14
N PHE A 76 19.89 9.77 -14.83
CA PHE A 76 21.30 9.38 -14.65
C PHE A 76 22.29 10.07 -15.62
N GLY A 77 21.97 11.28 -16.09
CA GLY A 77 22.86 12.11 -16.89
C GLY A 77 23.27 11.49 -18.22
N ASN A 78 24.54 11.69 -18.60
CA ASN A 78 25.08 11.25 -19.89
C ASN A 78 25.09 9.71 -20.06
N ALA A 79 25.17 8.95 -18.96
CA ALA A 79 25.12 7.49 -19.01
C ALA A 79 23.85 6.99 -19.72
N MET A 80 22.71 7.66 -19.52
CA MET A 80 21.47 7.28 -20.21
C MET A 80 21.53 7.44 -21.73
N LYS A 81 22.26 8.43 -22.24
CA LYS A 81 22.44 8.62 -23.68
C LYS A 81 23.23 7.44 -24.26
N ILE A 82 24.32 7.08 -23.60
CA ILE A 82 25.19 5.95 -23.99
C ILE A 82 24.38 4.64 -24.00
N ILE A 83 23.65 4.36 -22.90
CA ILE A 83 22.82 3.16 -22.77
C ILE A 83 21.80 3.10 -23.89
N LEU A 84 20.97 4.14 -24.05
CA LEU A 84 19.89 4.13 -25.05
C LEU A 84 20.41 4.09 -26.49
N SER A 85 21.57 4.69 -26.77
CA SER A 85 22.23 4.58 -28.08
C SER A 85 22.76 3.17 -28.38
N SER A 86 23.06 2.38 -27.35
CA SER A 86 23.57 1.02 -27.47
C SER A 86 22.46 -0.04 -27.40
N THR A 87 21.27 0.33 -26.90
CA THR A 87 20.13 -0.58 -26.70
C THR A 87 18.97 -0.29 -27.64
N THR A 88 19.25 -0.19 -28.94
CA THR A 88 18.23 0.08 -29.98
C THR A 88 17.19 -1.04 -30.10
N GLY A 89 17.45 -2.22 -29.53
CA GLY A 89 16.56 -3.38 -29.50
C GLY A 89 15.58 -3.43 -28.32
N VAL A 90 15.46 -2.36 -27.52
CA VAL A 90 14.51 -2.30 -26.40
C VAL A 90 13.07 -2.34 -26.90
N THR A 91 12.33 -3.35 -26.47
CA THR A 91 10.91 -3.53 -26.78
C THR A 91 9.99 -3.04 -25.67
N ASP A 92 10.44 -3.11 -24.42
CA ASP A 92 9.65 -2.75 -23.24
C ASP A 92 10.40 -1.70 -22.42
N LEU A 93 9.83 -0.51 -22.33
CA LEU A 93 10.37 0.62 -21.59
C LEU A 93 9.52 0.92 -20.37
N TYR A 94 10.10 0.87 -19.18
CA TYR A 94 9.49 1.37 -17.96
C TYR A 94 10.20 2.65 -17.54
N LEU A 95 9.45 3.73 -17.32
CA LEU A 95 9.95 5.04 -16.90
C LEU A 95 9.17 5.54 -15.69
N THR A 96 9.88 6.04 -14.68
CA THR A 96 9.27 6.85 -13.62
C THR A 96 9.40 8.35 -13.92
N LEU A 97 8.37 9.11 -13.56
CA LEU A 97 8.39 10.58 -13.49
C LEU A 97 8.79 11.10 -12.09
N GLY A 98 9.11 10.21 -11.15
CA GLY A 98 9.66 10.51 -9.82
C GLY A 98 11.10 11.03 -9.86
N ILE A 99 11.38 12.01 -10.73
CA ILE A 99 12.70 12.61 -10.94
C ILE A 99 12.98 13.63 -9.83
N TYR A 100 14.10 13.46 -9.14
CA TYR A 100 14.51 14.36 -8.06
C TYR A 100 15.14 15.64 -8.59
N GLY A 101 15.14 16.71 -7.79
CA GLY A 101 15.70 18.00 -8.21
C GLY A 101 17.21 17.98 -8.52
N GLY A 102 17.94 16.98 -8.01
CA GLY A 102 19.36 16.77 -8.29
C GLY A 102 19.65 15.85 -9.49
N ASP A 103 18.62 15.24 -10.09
CA ASP A 103 18.78 14.34 -11.22
C ASP A 103 19.08 15.12 -12.50
N ASN A 104 19.89 14.53 -13.38
CA ASN A 104 20.16 15.08 -14.71
C ASN A 104 19.47 14.23 -15.78
N VAL A 105 18.41 14.75 -16.40
CA VAL A 105 17.64 14.01 -17.42
C VAL A 105 18.12 14.26 -18.86
N GLN A 106 19.13 15.10 -19.09
CA GLN A 106 19.51 15.50 -20.45
C GLN A 106 19.89 14.31 -21.34
N GLY A 107 20.71 13.39 -20.81
CA GLY A 107 21.08 12.19 -21.56
C GLY A 107 19.92 11.22 -21.76
N LEU A 108 18.98 11.14 -20.82
CA LEU A 108 17.73 10.39 -20.99
C LEU A 108 16.91 10.99 -22.13
N CYS A 109 16.68 12.31 -22.11
CA CYS A 109 15.89 13.00 -23.12
C CYS A 109 16.50 12.85 -24.52
N ALA A 110 17.83 13.00 -24.64
CA ALA A 110 18.55 12.83 -25.89
C ALA A 110 18.56 11.36 -26.38
N GLY A 111 18.49 10.39 -25.48
CA GLY A 111 18.51 8.96 -25.84
C GLY A 111 17.14 8.39 -26.21
N LEU A 112 16.04 9.00 -25.75
CA LEU A 112 14.67 8.49 -26.01
C LEU A 112 14.31 8.48 -27.51
N SER A 113 14.91 9.36 -28.31
CA SER A 113 14.75 9.38 -29.78
C SER A 113 15.53 8.27 -30.50
N LEU A 114 16.43 7.56 -29.81
CA LEU A 114 17.26 6.50 -30.37
C LEU A 114 16.64 5.11 -30.20
N ILE A 115 15.53 5.02 -29.48
CA ILE A 115 14.79 3.78 -29.25
C ILE A 115 13.37 3.90 -29.81
N ASN A 116 12.76 2.74 -30.05
CA ASN A 116 11.42 2.65 -30.60
C ASN A 116 10.66 1.50 -29.93
N PRO A 117 10.25 1.69 -28.66
CA PRO A 117 9.69 0.63 -27.84
C PRO A 117 8.31 0.19 -28.35
N ARG A 118 8.03 -1.11 -28.21
CA ARG A 118 6.69 -1.66 -28.47
C ARG A 118 5.73 -1.41 -27.32
N ARG A 119 6.24 -1.42 -26.09
CA ARG A 119 5.48 -1.23 -24.87
C ARG A 119 6.13 -0.19 -23.99
N VAL A 120 5.34 0.75 -23.49
CA VAL A 120 5.79 1.75 -22.52
C VAL A 120 4.94 1.66 -21.26
N ILE A 121 5.60 1.67 -20.10
CA ILE A 121 4.98 1.77 -18.79
C ILE A 121 5.51 3.05 -18.14
N LEU A 122 4.66 4.07 -18.08
CA LEU A 122 4.97 5.34 -17.44
C LEU A 122 4.37 5.35 -16.04
N VAL A 123 5.16 5.71 -15.03
CA VAL A 123 4.72 5.74 -13.63
C VAL A 123 5.02 7.10 -13.03
N ASP A 124 3.98 7.80 -12.54
CA ASP A 124 4.14 9.03 -11.76
C ASP A 124 4.09 8.73 -10.26
N GLU A 125 4.71 9.60 -9.44
CA GLU A 125 4.75 9.47 -7.99
C GLU A 125 3.38 9.87 -7.41
N MET A 126 2.61 8.89 -6.92
CA MET A 126 1.20 9.08 -6.53
C MET A 126 0.97 10.16 -5.47
N ALA A 127 1.79 10.17 -4.42
CA ALA A 127 1.53 11.02 -3.25
C ALA A 127 1.83 12.50 -3.54
N LYS A 128 2.93 12.79 -4.23
CA LYS A 128 3.43 14.16 -4.45
C LYS A 128 4.18 14.22 -5.79
N PRO A 129 3.47 14.38 -6.93
CA PRO A 129 4.13 14.55 -8.22
C PRO A 129 5.11 15.73 -8.15
N ARG A 130 6.37 15.47 -8.48
CA ARG A 130 7.45 16.45 -8.31
C ARG A 130 7.42 17.48 -9.41
N LYS A 131 7.20 18.75 -9.08
CA LYS A 131 7.37 19.86 -10.04
C LYS A 131 8.79 20.38 -10.01
N ASN A 132 9.61 19.97 -10.96
CA ASN A 132 10.94 20.53 -11.17
C ASN A 132 11.28 20.60 -12.67
N LYS A 133 12.37 21.31 -12.99
CA LYS A 133 12.81 21.53 -14.39
C LYS A 133 13.13 20.23 -15.12
N ALA A 134 13.70 19.25 -14.41
CA ALA A 134 14.08 17.97 -15.00
C ALA A 134 12.84 17.15 -15.38
N THR A 135 11.83 17.05 -14.50
CA THR A 135 10.58 16.37 -14.83
C THR A 135 9.85 17.08 -15.99
N ALA A 136 9.78 18.42 -15.97
CA ALA A 136 9.14 19.17 -17.05
C ALA A 136 9.83 18.96 -18.42
N LEU A 137 11.17 18.90 -18.45
CA LEU A 137 11.93 18.60 -19.66
C LEU A 137 11.67 17.17 -20.17
N LEU A 138 11.59 16.20 -19.26
CA LEU A 138 11.28 14.82 -19.61
C LEU A 138 9.84 14.68 -20.15
N GLU A 139 8.87 15.35 -19.52
CA GLU A 139 7.48 15.41 -20.00
C GLU A 139 7.38 15.99 -21.41
N GLN A 140 8.04 17.12 -21.65
CA GLN A 140 8.11 17.73 -22.97
C GLN A 140 8.72 16.77 -23.99
N THR A 141 9.82 16.11 -23.61
CA THR A 141 10.50 15.14 -24.49
C THR A 141 9.59 13.97 -24.83
N LEU A 142 8.90 13.38 -23.84
CA LEU A 142 7.93 12.32 -24.07
C LEU A 142 6.79 12.77 -24.98
N GLY A 143 6.31 14.00 -24.81
CA GLY A 143 5.31 14.61 -25.70
C GLY A 143 5.75 14.70 -27.16
N CYS A 144 7.05 14.86 -27.41
CA CYS A 144 7.63 14.86 -28.74
C CYS A 144 7.98 13.45 -29.27
N GLN A 145 8.41 12.51 -28.41
CA GLN A 145 8.89 11.20 -28.85
C GLN A 145 7.79 10.16 -29.02
N ILE A 146 6.73 10.19 -28.21
CA ILE A 146 5.61 9.23 -28.32
C ILE A 146 5.00 9.18 -29.74
N PRO A 147 4.75 10.32 -30.42
CA PRO A 147 4.26 10.31 -31.80
C PRO A 147 5.22 9.65 -32.80
N GLU A 148 6.54 9.70 -32.55
CA GLU A 148 7.58 9.18 -33.44
C GLU A 148 7.83 7.67 -33.27
N TRP A 149 7.32 7.05 -32.20
CA TRP A 149 7.49 5.62 -31.94
C TRP A 149 6.50 4.78 -32.76
N ASP A 150 6.86 4.48 -34.01
CA ASP A 150 6.04 3.67 -34.93
C ASP A 150 5.91 2.18 -34.54
N LYS A 151 6.61 1.72 -33.49
CA LYS A 151 6.42 0.37 -32.92
C LYS A 151 5.53 0.37 -31.69
N LEU A 152 5.16 1.54 -31.14
CA LEU A 152 4.40 1.62 -29.89
C LEU A 152 3.01 1.00 -30.09
N LYS A 153 2.80 -0.17 -29.48
CA LYS A 153 1.52 -0.90 -29.49
C LYS A 153 0.77 -0.80 -28.18
N THR A 154 1.49 -0.72 -27.06
CA THR A 154 0.89 -0.77 -25.73
C THR A 154 1.45 0.34 -24.84
N PHE A 155 0.56 1.13 -24.24
CA PHE A 155 0.93 2.16 -23.28
C PHE A 155 0.21 1.93 -21.94
N HIS A 156 0.99 1.86 -20.86
CA HIS A 156 0.46 1.79 -19.50
C HIS A 156 0.75 3.09 -18.76
N PHE A 157 -0.28 3.68 -18.18
CA PHE A 157 -0.19 4.82 -17.28
C PHE A 157 -1.10 4.60 -16.06
N PRO A 158 -0.70 3.70 -15.13
CA PRO A 158 -1.57 3.24 -14.04
C PRO A 158 -1.86 4.30 -12.97
N TYR A 159 -1.20 5.45 -12.99
CA TYR A 159 -1.28 6.46 -11.92
C TYR A 159 -1.66 7.84 -12.46
N THR A 160 -2.90 7.97 -12.94
CA THR A 160 -3.41 9.27 -13.40
C THR A 160 -4.35 9.89 -12.36
N ASP A 161 -4.10 11.16 -12.04
CA ASP A 161 -5.05 12.13 -11.47
C ASP A 161 -5.86 11.70 -10.22
N VAL A 162 -5.34 10.76 -9.43
CA VAL A 162 -6.03 10.33 -8.20
C VAL A 162 -6.10 11.48 -7.20
N ASN A 163 -5.02 12.26 -7.14
CA ASN A 163 -4.89 13.46 -6.33
C ASN A 163 -5.21 14.67 -7.20
N HIS A 164 -6.06 15.59 -6.72
CA HIS A 164 -6.45 16.84 -7.40
C HIS A 164 -5.28 17.81 -7.69
N ASN A 165 -4.03 17.37 -7.60
CA ASN A 165 -2.84 18.15 -7.92
C ASN A 165 -2.83 18.53 -9.41
N SER A 166 -2.83 19.83 -9.66
CA SER A 166 -2.79 20.41 -11.01
C SER A 166 -1.62 19.93 -11.86
N ILE A 167 -0.50 19.53 -11.25
CA ILE A 167 0.69 19.03 -11.95
C ILE A 167 0.42 17.67 -12.62
N SER A 168 -0.14 16.70 -11.89
CA SER A 168 -0.48 15.38 -12.46
C SER A 168 -1.53 15.53 -13.57
N LYS A 169 -2.47 16.47 -13.41
CA LYS A 169 -3.46 16.79 -14.44
C LYS A 169 -2.83 17.27 -15.73
N GLN A 170 -1.93 18.25 -15.62
CA GLN A 170 -1.23 18.82 -16.76
C GLN A 170 -0.39 17.77 -17.50
N ARG A 171 0.32 16.92 -16.75
CA ARG A 171 1.09 15.79 -17.30
C ARG A 171 0.23 14.79 -18.02
N ALA A 172 -0.83 14.34 -17.35
CA ALA A 172 -1.77 13.39 -17.90
C ALA A 172 -2.36 13.91 -19.22
N ALA A 173 -2.76 15.18 -19.25
CA ALA A 173 -3.24 15.84 -20.46
C ALA A 173 -2.17 15.91 -21.58
N ALA A 174 -0.92 16.26 -21.25
CA ALA A 174 0.17 16.33 -22.22
C ALA A 174 0.50 14.95 -22.82
N ILE A 175 0.58 13.91 -21.99
CA ILE A 175 0.79 12.52 -22.43
C ILE A 175 -0.41 12.03 -23.25
N ALA A 176 -1.65 12.29 -22.80
CA ALA A 176 -2.84 11.93 -23.55
C ALA A 176 -2.85 12.56 -24.96
N LEU A 177 -2.52 13.85 -25.06
CA LEU A 177 -2.38 14.54 -26.33
C LEU A 177 -1.29 13.91 -27.22
N ALA A 178 -0.15 13.51 -26.65
CA ALA A 178 0.90 12.84 -27.42
C ALA A 178 0.45 11.46 -27.94
N LEU A 179 -0.26 10.69 -27.11
CA LEU A 179 -0.81 9.38 -27.49
C LEU A 179 -1.83 9.49 -28.62
N THR A 180 -2.64 10.56 -28.69
CA THR A 180 -3.58 10.77 -29.82
C THR A 180 -2.90 10.94 -31.18
N LYS A 181 -1.58 11.16 -31.18
CA LYS A 181 -0.77 11.30 -32.39
C LYS A 181 0.06 10.06 -32.71
N SER A 182 0.01 9.01 -31.88
CA SER A 182 0.77 7.79 -32.13
C SER A 182 0.14 6.99 -33.28
N PRO A 183 0.86 6.66 -34.36
CA PRO A 183 0.27 6.00 -35.52
C PRO A 183 -0.08 4.53 -35.28
N THR A 184 0.48 3.91 -34.24
CA THR A 184 0.44 2.45 -34.05
C THR A 184 -0.11 1.99 -32.71
N LEU A 185 -0.53 2.91 -31.84
CA LEU A 185 -1.05 2.57 -30.52
C LEU A 185 -2.32 1.70 -30.65
N GLU A 186 -2.30 0.52 -30.03
CA GLU A 186 -3.41 -0.45 -30.07
C GLU A 186 -4.07 -0.60 -28.70
N ILE A 187 -3.27 -0.61 -27.63
CA ILE A 187 -3.71 -0.90 -26.27
C ILE A 187 -3.31 0.25 -25.34
N LEU A 188 -4.29 0.83 -24.66
CA LEU A 188 -4.07 1.82 -23.61
C LEU A 188 -4.59 1.30 -22.28
N VAL A 189 -3.71 1.24 -21.27
CA VAL A 189 -4.05 0.81 -19.91
C VAL A 189 -3.85 1.99 -18.97
N ILE A 190 -4.94 2.58 -18.49
CA ILE A 190 -4.89 3.75 -17.60
C ILE A 190 -5.83 3.61 -16.42
N ASN A 191 -5.49 4.29 -15.34
CA ASN A 191 -6.48 4.66 -14.33
C ASN A 191 -7.19 5.92 -14.83
N LEU A 192 -8.51 5.89 -15.04
CA LEU A 192 -9.24 6.98 -15.71
C LEU A 192 -9.37 8.21 -14.80
N GLY A 193 -8.48 9.18 -15.02
CA GLY A 193 -8.55 10.51 -14.41
C GLY A 193 -9.31 11.52 -15.26
N ARG A 194 -9.82 12.61 -14.65
CA ARG A 194 -10.54 13.70 -15.35
C ARG A 194 -9.74 14.27 -16.52
N SER A 195 -8.42 14.30 -16.37
CA SER A 195 -7.50 14.90 -17.35
C SER A 195 -7.40 14.10 -18.66
N PHE A 196 -7.77 12.82 -18.67
CA PHE A 196 -7.78 11.99 -19.87
C PHE A 196 -9.10 12.06 -20.65
N LEU A 197 -10.21 12.41 -20.00
CA LEU A 197 -11.55 12.41 -20.61
C LEU A 197 -11.64 13.23 -21.91
N PRO A 198 -11.07 14.45 -22.00
CA PRO A 198 -11.17 15.25 -23.23
C PRO A 198 -10.45 14.62 -24.44
N TYR A 199 -9.54 13.67 -24.21
CA TYR A 199 -8.73 13.02 -25.24
C TYR A 199 -9.25 11.63 -25.60
N LEU A 200 -10.13 11.06 -24.78
CA LEU A 200 -10.58 9.68 -24.95
C LEU A 200 -11.25 9.45 -26.30
N ARG A 201 -12.12 10.37 -26.72
CA ARG A 201 -12.78 10.29 -28.03
C ARG A 201 -11.75 10.27 -29.16
N LYS A 202 -10.77 11.17 -29.11
CA LYS A 202 -9.67 11.22 -30.10
C LYS A 202 -8.86 9.93 -30.12
N LEU A 203 -8.58 9.34 -28.95
CA LEU A 203 -7.84 8.08 -28.85
C LEU A 203 -8.60 6.91 -29.47
N ILE A 204 -9.93 6.92 -29.32
CA ILE A 204 -10.79 5.83 -29.79
C ILE A 204 -11.06 5.92 -31.28
N ASP A 205 -11.16 7.13 -31.81
CA ASP A 205 -11.30 7.39 -33.24
C ASP A 205 -9.99 7.08 -34.01
N MET A 206 -8.88 6.75 -33.33
CA MET A 206 -7.64 6.33 -33.98
C MET A 206 -7.83 4.97 -34.69
N PRO A 207 -7.45 4.83 -35.97
CA PRO A 207 -7.61 3.59 -36.71
C PRO A 207 -6.85 2.40 -36.13
N SER A 208 -5.71 2.65 -35.48
CA SER A 208 -4.89 1.60 -34.85
C SER A 208 -5.44 1.14 -33.51
N PHE A 209 -6.29 1.92 -32.87
CA PHE A 209 -6.67 1.72 -31.48
C PHE A 209 -7.71 0.61 -31.35
N LYS A 210 -7.40 -0.41 -30.55
CA LYS A 210 -8.22 -1.64 -30.43
C LYS A 210 -8.85 -1.76 -29.07
N LEU A 211 -8.09 -1.45 -28.02
CA LEU A 211 -8.40 -1.89 -26.68
C LEU A 211 -8.04 -0.84 -25.64
N PHE A 212 -9.02 -0.50 -24.83
CA PHE A 212 -8.86 0.40 -23.71
C PHE A 212 -9.11 -0.35 -22.40
N HIS A 213 -8.09 -0.45 -21.54
CA HIS A 213 -8.22 -1.03 -20.20
C HIS A 213 -8.28 0.09 -19.16
N CYS A 214 -9.45 0.23 -18.53
CA CYS A 214 -9.56 0.98 -17.29
C CYS A 214 -9.07 0.11 -16.14
N LEU A 215 -7.99 0.50 -15.48
CA LEU A 215 -7.61 -0.12 -14.22
C LEU A 215 -8.53 0.40 -13.13
N PRO A 216 -9.10 -0.49 -12.29
CA PRO A 216 -9.77 -0.04 -11.09
C PRO A 216 -8.76 0.72 -10.23
N LEU A 217 -9.22 1.79 -9.59
CA LEU A 217 -8.47 2.43 -8.52
C LEU A 217 -8.14 1.35 -7.49
N ALA A 218 -6.90 0.85 -7.52
CA ALA A 218 -6.48 -0.19 -6.61
C ALA A 218 -6.72 0.32 -5.18
N VAL A 219 -7.52 -0.43 -4.41
CA VAL A 219 -7.70 -0.21 -2.97
C VAL A 219 -6.30 -0.30 -2.35
N PHE A 220 -5.76 0.84 -1.94
CA PHE A 220 -4.40 0.94 -1.43
C PHE A 220 -4.28 0.21 -0.07
N PRO A 221 -3.16 -0.50 0.19
CA PRO A 221 -2.91 -1.12 1.50
C PRO A 221 -2.39 -0.13 2.56
N ASP A 222 -2.14 1.14 2.22
CA ASP A 222 -1.71 2.17 3.17
C ASP A 222 -2.91 3.01 3.70
N PRO A 223 -3.23 2.94 5.00
CA PRO A 223 -4.34 3.70 5.60
C PRO A 223 -4.19 5.21 5.46
N ILE A 224 -2.96 5.73 5.42
CA ILE A 224 -2.69 7.18 5.36
C ILE A 224 -3.08 7.75 3.99
N THR A 225 -2.86 7.00 2.91
CA THR A 225 -3.28 7.44 1.58
C THR A 225 -4.78 7.26 1.38
N ALA A 226 -5.39 6.21 1.95
CA ALA A 226 -6.82 5.94 1.83
C ALA A 226 -7.72 7.07 2.37
N SER A 227 -7.31 7.78 3.42
CA SER A 227 -8.09 8.90 3.99
C SER A 227 -8.05 10.18 3.13
N MET A 228 -6.95 10.44 2.40
CA MET A 228 -6.83 11.60 1.50
C MET A 228 -7.65 11.47 0.21
N PHE A 229 -8.05 10.25 -0.17
CA PHE A 229 -8.78 9.98 -1.43
C PHE A 229 -10.32 9.99 -1.30
N ARG A 230 -10.88 10.19 -0.09
CA ARG A 230 -12.34 10.08 0.16
C ARG A 230 -13.21 11.26 -0.30
N ALA A 231 -12.65 12.21 -1.04
CA ALA A 231 -13.39 13.35 -1.60
C ALA A 231 -13.44 13.37 -3.15
N GLN A 232 -13.26 12.22 -3.81
CA GLN A 232 -13.49 12.12 -5.26
C GLN A 232 -15.01 12.00 -5.53
N PRO A 233 -15.62 12.91 -6.31
CA PRO A 233 -17.06 12.90 -6.53
C PRO A 233 -17.50 11.83 -7.54
N GLN A 234 -18.59 11.13 -7.20
CA GLN A 234 -19.35 10.17 -8.02
C GLN A 234 -19.59 10.62 -9.48
N TRP A 235 -19.60 11.93 -9.77
CA TRP A 235 -19.89 12.43 -11.11
C TRP A 235 -18.89 12.00 -12.19
N ILE A 236 -17.63 11.69 -11.85
CA ILE A 236 -16.67 11.19 -12.85
C ILE A 236 -17.14 9.82 -13.34
N SER A 237 -17.59 8.97 -12.42
CA SER A 237 -18.22 7.69 -12.75
C SER A 237 -19.46 7.95 -13.60
N ASP A 238 -20.41 8.78 -13.16
CA ASP A 238 -21.69 8.93 -13.86
C ASP A 238 -21.58 9.63 -15.22
N SER A 239 -20.70 10.63 -15.35
CA SER A 239 -20.47 11.31 -16.64
C SER A 239 -19.72 10.41 -17.60
N PHE A 240 -18.77 9.62 -17.09
CA PHE A 240 -18.00 8.68 -17.90
C PHE A 240 -18.84 7.47 -18.31
N HIS A 241 -19.58 6.88 -17.37
CA HIS A 241 -20.57 5.83 -17.63
C HIS A 241 -21.62 6.30 -18.62
N ARG A 242 -22.23 7.48 -18.44
CA ARG A 242 -23.15 8.04 -19.44
C ARG A 242 -22.49 8.26 -20.80
N SER A 243 -21.22 8.65 -20.84
CA SER A 243 -20.51 8.78 -22.12
C SER A 243 -20.33 7.41 -22.78
N ILE A 244 -19.95 6.37 -22.03
CA ILE A 244 -19.83 4.99 -22.54
C ILE A 244 -21.19 4.44 -22.98
N GLU A 245 -22.23 4.60 -22.18
CA GLU A 245 -23.56 4.05 -22.45
C GLU A 245 -24.20 4.67 -23.68
N ASN A 246 -23.99 5.97 -23.91
CA ASN A 246 -24.55 6.69 -25.06
C ASN A 246 -23.72 6.52 -26.35
N ASP A 247 -22.59 5.81 -26.31
CA ASP A 247 -21.65 5.68 -27.42
C ASP A 247 -21.30 4.18 -27.66
N PRO A 248 -22.01 3.49 -28.57
CA PRO A 248 -21.82 2.06 -28.81
C PRO A 248 -20.40 1.66 -29.22
N ASP A 249 -19.70 2.52 -29.95
CA ASP A 249 -18.31 2.28 -30.38
C ASP A 249 -17.35 2.36 -29.19
N LEU A 250 -17.57 3.34 -28.30
CA LEU A 250 -16.86 3.49 -27.04
C LEU A 250 -17.07 2.25 -26.16
N LYS A 251 -18.32 1.79 -26.05
CA LYS A 251 -18.70 0.59 -25.28
C LYS A 251 -18.05 -0.68 -25.82
N ALA A 252 -17.94 -0.84 -27.15
CA ALA A 252 -17.36 -2.03 -27.78
C ALA A 252 -15.83 -2.14 -27.61
N ARG A 253 -15.13 -1.01 -27.45
CA ARG A 253 -13.65 -0.96 -27.38
C ARG A 253 -13.10 -0.81 -25.96
N ILE A 254 -13.96 -0.44 -25.00
CA ILE A 254 -13.58 -0.31 -23.59
C ILE A 254 -13.80 -1.64 -22.85
N HIS A 255 -12.71 -2.21 -22.38
CA HIS A 255 -12.73 -3.28 -21.40
C HIS A 255 -12.45 -2.65 -20.02
N CYS A 256 -13.51 -2.34 -19.30
CA CYS A 256 -13.38 -2.00 -17.89
C CYS A 256 -13.06 -3.27 -17.12
N ILE A 257 -11.91 -3.29 -16.43
CA ILE A 257 -11.68 -4.28 -15.39
C ILE A 257 -12.45 -3.76 -14.17
N ALA A 258 -13.74 -4.10 -14.12
CA ALA A 258 -14.59 -3.70 -13.01
C ALA A 258 -14.10 -4.36 -11.71
N VAL A 259 -14.00 -3.58 -10.64
CA VAL A 259 -14.19 -4.13 -9.30
C VAL A 259 -15.66 -4.61 -9.26
N PRO A 260 -15.98 -5.80 -8.72
CA PRO A 260 -17.36 -6.26 -8.68
C PRO A 260 -18.27 -5.20 -8.02
N PRO A 261 -19.50 -4.99 -8.52
CA PRO A 261 -20.46 -4.11 -7.89
C PRO A 261 -20.76 -4.61 -6.47
N THR A 262 -20.89 -3.68 -5.53
CA THR A 262 -21.07 -3.95 -4.10
C THR A 262 -22.53 -4.20 -3.69
N THR A 263 -23.50 -4.12 -4.60
CA THR A 263 -24.93 -4.33 -4.28
C THR A 263 -25.70 -5.12 -5.36
N GLU A 264 -26.72 -5.88 -4.91
CA GLU A 264 -27.62 -6.70 -5.74
C GLU A 264 -28.67 -5.87 -6.50
N GLU A 265 -28.95 -4.62 -6.09
CA GLU A 265 -29.88 -3.73 -6.80
C GLU A 265 -29.32 -3.27 -8.15
N SER A 266 -27.99 -3.12 -8.28
CA SER A 266 -27.38 -2.89 -9.60
C SER A 266 -27.38 -4.13 -10.50
N MET A 267 -27.67 -5.32 -9.94
CA MET A 267 -27.89 -6.55 -10.69
C MET A 267 -29.35 -6.73 -11.12
N LYS A 268 -30.34 -6.19 -10.40
CA LYS A 268 -31.76 -6.42 -10.74
C LYS A 268 -32.27 -5.54 -11.87
N ASP A 269 -31.79 -4.30 -11.99
CA ASP A 269 -32.22 -3.39 -13.08
C ASP A 269 -31.35 -3.47 -14.34
N ASN A 270 -30.23 -4.20 -14.32
CA ASN A 270 -29.33 -4.41 -15.46
C ASN A 270 -29.24 -5.86 -15.96
N CYS A 271 -30.05 -6.79 -15.43
CA CYS A 271 -30.05 -8.21 -15.84
C CYS A 271 -31.02 -8.57 -16.97
N VAL A 272 -31.47 -7.61 -17.77
CA VAL A 272 -32.15 -7.90 -19.04
C VAL A 272 -31.25 -7.45 -20.20
N GLN A 273 -30.62 -8.44 -20.85
CA GLN A 273 -29.80 -8.39 -22.09
C GLN A 273 -28.28 -8.16 -22.01
N VAL A 274 -27.53 -8.95 -21.23
CA VAL A 274 -26.07 -9.12 -21.48
C VAL A 274 -25.69 -10.55 -21.92
N GLU A 275 -26.60 -11.51 -21.85
CA GLU A 275 -26.30 -12.92 -22.20
C GLU A 275 -26.35 -13.25 -23.71
N ASN A 276 -26.63 -12.28 -24.60
CA ASN A 276 -26.80 -12.55 -26.04
C ASN A 276 -25.91 -11.70 -26.99
N LEU A 277 -24.74 -11.22 -26.56
CA LEU A 277 -23.84 -10.46 -27.44
C LEU A 277 -22.60 -11.28 -27.87
N PRO A 278 -22.44 -11.62 -29.16
CA PRO A 278 -21.25 -12.30 -29.65
C PRO A 278 -20.03 -11.35 -29.62
N GLY A 279 -18.96 -11.74 -28.92
CA GLY A 279 -17.64 -11.09 -28.97
C GLY A 279 -17.11 -10.49 -27.66
N LEU A 280 -17.89 -10.47 -26.58
CA LEU A 280 -17.44 -9.96 -25.29
C LEU A 280 -16.69 -11.04 -24.49
N SER A 281 -15.36 -10.94 -24.36
CA SER A 281 -14.59 -11.77 -23.43
C SER A 281 -14.30 -10.97 -22.15
N ILE A 282 -15.15 -11.16 -21.15
CA ILE A 282 -14.87 -10.72 -19.78
C ILE A 282 -13.83 -11.69 -19.21
N ILE A 283 -12.58 -11.25 -19.12
CA ILE A 283 -11.57 -11.97 -18.33
C ILE A 283 -11.89 -11.71 -16.86
N ARG A 284 -12.70 -12.60 -16.27
CA ARG A 284 -12.92 -12.64 -14.83
C ARG A 284 -11.62 -13.12 -14.17
N HIS A 285 -10.90 -12.24 -13.49
CA HIS A 285 -9.93 -12.71 -12.50
C HIS A 285 -10.71 -13.31 -11.33
N THR A 286 -10.39 -14.56 -11.04
CA THR A 286 -11.03 -15.47 -10.08
C THR A 286 -11.43 -14.80 -8.76
N THR A 287 -12.72 -14.84 -8.48
CA THR A 287 -13.27 -14.87 -7.12
C THR A 287 -12.60 -15.99 -6.32
N TRP A 288 -12.31 -15.76 -5.02
CA TRP A 288 -12.26 -16.89 -4.08
C TRP A 288 -13.59 -17.64 -4.19
N PRO A 289 -13.61 -18.98 -4.07
CA PRO A 289 -14.82 -19.74 -4.35
C PRO A 289 -15.96 -19.25 -3.44
N THR A 290 -17.07 -18.81 -4.01
CA THR A 290 -18.37 -18.68 -3.34
C THR A 290 -18.99 -20.04 -3.01
N GLY A 291 -18.22 -21.12 -3.13
CA GLY A 291 -18.57 -22.45 -2.68
C GLY A 291 -18.09 -22.69 -1.26
N THR A 292 -18.99 -23.22 -0.43
CA THR A 292 -18.77 -23.83 0.88
C THR A 292 -17.70 -24.93 0.82
N ALA A 293 -16.43 -24.55 0.73
CA ALA A 293 -15.33 -25.43 1.08
C ALA A 293 -15.21 -25.45 2.60
N ALA A 294 -15.14 -26.64 3.20
CA ALA A 294 -14.87 -26.79 4.63
C ALA A 294 -13.57 -26.06 4.96
N LEU A 295 -13.70 -24.96 5.72
CA LEU A 295 -12.56 -24.19 6.22
C LEU A 295 -11.90 -25.02 7.33
N ASN A 296 -10.60 -25.28 7.19
CA ASN A 296 -9.82 -25.95 8.23
C ASN A 296 -9.41 -24.91 9.28
N GLY A 297 -9.27 -25.33 10.54
CA GLY A 297 -9.32 -24.49 11.77
C GLY A 297 -8.34 -23.31 11.96
N ASN A 298 -7.61 -22.86 10.93
CA ASN A 298 -6.77 -21.66 10.95
C ASN A 298 -7.14 -20.63 9.87
N ASP A 299 -8.25 -20.83 9.14
CA ASP A 299 -8.60 -19.97 8.01
C ASP A 299 -9.16 -18.61 8.49
N CYS A 300 -8.54 -17.53 8.00
CA CYS A 300 -9.05 -16.16 8.18
C CYS A 300 -10.18 -15.90 7.18
N VAL A 301 -11.39 -15.67 7.68
CA VAL A 301 -12.55 -15.36 6.83
C VAL A 301 -12.66 -13.85 6.65
N ARG A 302 -12.69 -13.37 5.40
CA ARG A 302 -12.94 -11.95 5.10
C ARG A 302 -14.34 -11.74 4.55
N VAL A 303 -15.07 -10.79 5.12
CA VAL A 303 -16.46 -10.49 4.77
C VAL A 303 -16.62 -9.04 4.35
N GLY A 304 -17.15 -8.80 3.15
CA GLY A 304 -17.30 -7.47 2.57
C GLY A 304 -18.74 -6.93 2.50
N ASN A 305 -19.75 -7.74 2.85
CA ASN A 305 -21.16 -7.33 2.87
C ASN A 305 -21.94 -8.03 3.99
N LEU A 306 -23.09 -7.45 4.35
CA LEU A 306 -23.90 -7.90 5.48
C LEU A 306 -24.52 -9.29 5.27
N THR A 307 -24.98 -9.58 4.04
CA THR A 307 -25.61 -10.87 3.72
C THR A 307 -24.64 -12.03 3.91
N ASP A 308 -23.41 -11.88 3.45
CA ASP A 308 -22.35 -12.87 3.65
C ASP A 308 -21.99 -13.01 5.12
N PHE A 309 -21.96 -11.91 5.87
CA PHE A 309 -21.68 -11.94 7.30
C PHE A 309 -22.72 -12.75 8.07
N THR A 310 -24.01 -12.52 7.79
CA THR A 310 -25.12 -13.29 8.36
C THR A 310 -25.04 -14.76 7.99
N ARG A 311 -24.79 -15.06 6.71
CA ARG A 311 -24.68 -16.44 6.21
C ARG A 311 -23.50 -17.20 6.84
N ILE A 312 -22.37 -16.55 7.09
CA ILE A 312 -21.23 -17.17 7.80
C ILE A 312 -21.63 -17.47 9.24
N GLY A 313 -22.33 -16.53 9.89
CA GLY A 313 -22.95 -16.71 11.19
C GLY A 313 -23.79 -18.00 11.28
N GLU A 314 -24.61 -18.26 10.25
CA GLU A 314 -25.53 -19.40 10.23
C GLU A 314 -24.87 -20.75 9.93
N THR A 315 -23.74 -20.76 9.21
CA THR A 315 -23.19 -22.00 8.62
C THR A 315 -21.91 -22.51 9.26
N THR A 316 -20.93 -21.63 9.48
CA THR A 316 -19.55 -22.02 9.81
C THR A 316 -19.03 -21.38 11.09
N ALA A 317 -19.75 -20.41 11.65
CA ALA A 317 -19.32 -19.63 12.80
C ALA A 317 -18.81 -20.41 14.04
N PRO A 318 -19.35 -21.60 14.43
CA PRO A 318 -18.86 -22.30 15.61
C PRO A 318 -17.39 -22.77 15.53
N THR A 319 -16.84 -22.91 14.32
CA THR A 319 -15.44 -23.35 14.10
C THR A 319 -14.50 -22.22 13.70
N VAL A 320 -15.03 -21.03 13.39
CA VAL A 320 -14.21 -19.87 12.99
C VAL A 320 -13.44 -19.34 14.20
N THR A 321 -12.11 -19.32 14.11
CA THR A 321 -11.20 -18.81 15.14
C THR A 321 -10.69 -17.40 14.83
N ALA A 322 -10.69 -16.98 13.56
CA ALA A 322 -10.30 -15.65 13.11
C ALA A 322 -11.25 -15.11 12.04
N LEU A 323 -11.74 -13.87 12.23
CA LEU A 323 -12.70 -13.22 11.34
C LEU A 323 -12.29 -11.77 11.06
N ASN A 324 -12.34 -11.39 9.79
CA ASN A 324 -12.15 -10.03 9.32
C ASN A 324 -13.45 -9.52 8.66
N VAL A 325 -14.09 -8.55 9.30
CA VAL A 325 -15.33 -7.94 8.86
C VAL A 325 -15.03 -6.53 8.36
N ASP A 326 -15.38 -6.24 7.11
CA ASP A 326 -15.09 -4.97 6.43
C ASP A 326 -16.37 -4.51 5.71
N LEU A 327 -17.28 -3.89 6.46
CA LEU A 327 -18.61 -3.51 6.00
C LEU A 327 -18.70 -2.01 5.73
N TYR A 328 -19.29 -1.61 4.61
CA TYR A 328 -19.47 -0.20 4.28
C TYR A 328 -20.92 0.01 3.85
N SER A 329 -21.59 1.00 4.44
CA SER A 329 -22.78 1.54 3.81
C SER A 329 -22.36 2.39 2.60
N ASP A 330 -23.12 2.32 1.53
CA ASP A 330 -22.94 3.26 0.42
C ASP A 330 -23.33 4.66 0.92
N HIS A 331 -22.35 5.56 1.01
CA HIS A 331 -22.53 6.96 1.43
C HIS A 331 -23.55 7.73 0.58
N SER A 332 -23.97 7.19 -0.56
CA SER A 332 -24.99 7.79 -1.43
C SER A 332 -26.36 7.89 -0.76
N GLN A 333 -26.63 7.10 0.28
CA GLN A 333 -27.90 7.17 1.01
C GLN A 333 -27.65 7.38 2.50
N ALA A 334 -28.29 8.41 3.07
CA ALA A 334 -28.20 8.79 4.48
C ALA A 334 -28.84 7.77 5.45
N PHE A 335 -28.97 6.50 5.06
CA PHE A 335 -29.56 5.45 5.88
C PHE A 335 -28.46 4.76 6.70
N SER A 336 -28.58 4.84 8.02
CA SER A 336 -27.88 3.94 8.94
C SER A 336 -28.34 2.52 8.64
N MET A 337 -27.40 1.63 8.29
CA MET A 337 -27.72 0.20 8.18
C MET A 337 -27.71 -0.41 9.58
N THR A 338 -28.76 -1.14 9.93
CA THR A 338 -28.81 -1.84 11.21
C THR A 338 -28.49 -3.33 11.05
N ILE A 339 -27.75 -3.87 12.02
CA ILE A 339 -27.46 -5.30 12.14
C ILE A 339 -28.09 -5.82 13.43
N ASP A 340 -28.72 -6.99 13.41
CA ASP A 340 -29.11 -7.66 14.66
C ASP A 340 -27.84 -8.22 15.32
N PRO A 341 -27.46 -7.80 16.54
CA PRO A 341 -26.27 -8.28 17.21
C PRO A 341 -26.23 -9.81 17.35
N LYS A 342 -27.39 -10.51 17.33
CA LYS A 342 -27.49 -11.98 17.37
C LYS A 342 -26.65 -12.69 16.32
N VAL A 343 -26.30 -12.02 15.21
CA VAL A 343 -25.36 -12.56 14.22
C VAL A 343 -24.01 -12.95 14.82
N LEU A 344 -23.62 -12.36 15.94
CA LEU A 344 -22.39 -12.69 16.65
C LEU A 344 -22.49 -13.92 17.56
N LEU A 345 -23.70 -14.38 17.92
CA LEU A 345 -23.90 -15.51 18.86
C LEU A 345 -23.27 -16.83 18.38
N PRO A 346 -23.35 -17.20 17.09
CA PRO A 346 -22.79 -18.46 16.62
C PRO A 346 -21.26 -18.56 16.68
N PHE A 347 -20.55 -17.43 16.78
CA PHE A 347 -19.09 -17.33 16.79
C PHE A 347 -18.49 -17.70 18.16
N THR A 348 -18.77 -18.92 18.62
CA THR A 348 -18.39 -19.42 19.96
C THR A 348 -16.90 -19.79 20.10
N SER A 349 -16.20 -19.97 18.98
CA SER A 349 -14.76 -20.29 18.94
C SER A 349 -13.88 -19.12 18.47
N LEU A 350 -14.44 -17.92 18.29
CA LEU A 350 -13.70 -16.78 17.74
C LEU A 350 -12.68 -16.25 18.77
N ILE A 351 -11.42 -16.20 18.33
CA ILE A 351 -10.26 -15.73 19.12
C ILE A 351 -9.81 -14.36 18.60
N ASN A 352 -9.79 -14.17 17.28
CA ASN A 352 -9.34 -12.93 16.65
C ASN A 352 -10.48 -12.30 15.83
N LEU A 353 -10.80 -11.04 16.10
CA LEU A 353 -11.79 -10.27 15.35
C LEU A 353 -11.16 -8.98 14.87
N TYR A 354 -11.09 -8.81 13.55
CA TYR A 354 -10.92 -7.50 12.92
C TYR A 354 -12.29 -7.01 12.47
N TRP A 355 -12.64 -5.79 12.86
CA TRP A 355 -13.90 -5.16 12.51
C TRP A 355 -13.66 -3.77 11.95
N SER A 356 -14.19 -3.53 10.77
CA SER A 356 -14.21 -2.24 10.11
C SER A 356 -15.61 -2.01 9.58
N SER A 357 -16.31 -1.02 10.12
CA SER A 357 -17.65 -0.67 9.66
C SER A 357 -17.88 0.82 9.59
N GLU A 358 -18.45 1.30 8.50
CA GLU A 358 -18.85 2.69 8.33
C GLU A 358 -20.36 2.77 8.07
N GLY A 359 -21.07 3.58 8.85
CA GLY A 359 -22.52 3.78 8.65
C GLY A 359 -23.43 2.67 9.19
N ILE A 360 -22.93 1.85 10.12
CA ILE A 360 -23.64 0.67 10.64
C ILE A 360 -23.93 0.82 12.12
N GLU A 361 -25.08 0.33 12.59
CA GLU A 361 -25.44 0.27 14.00
C GLU A 361 -26.00 -1.11 14.38
N PHE A 362 -25.80 -1.58 15.61
CA PHE A 362 -26.56 -2.73 16.11
C PHE A 362 -27.97 -2.30 16.54
N SER A 363 -28.99 -2.96 16.00
CA SER A 363 -30.39 -2.76 16.38
C SER A 363 -31.20 -4.05 16.25
N PRO A 364 -31.98 -4.43 17.28
CA PRO A 364 -32.11 -3.76 18.56
C PRO A 364 -30.84 -3.87 19.43
N ALA A 365 -30.75 -3.08 20.49
CA ALA A 365 -29.70 -3.26 21.49
C ALA A 365 -29.79 -4.69 22.07
N PRO A 366 -28.67 -5.41 22.22
CA PRO A 366 -28.70 -6.75 22.78
C PRO A 366 -29.07 -6.73 24.27
N PRO A 367 -29.49 -7.88 24.81
CA PRO A 367 -29.67 -8.03 26.25
C PRO A 367 -28.34 -7.81 27.01
N PRO A 368 -28.36 -7.34 28.27
CA PRO A 368 -27.16 -7.05 29.06
C PRO A 368 -26.16 -8.21 29.18
N ASP A 369 -26.63 -9.45 29.10
CA ASP A 369 -25.83 -10.68 29.23
C ASP A 369 -25.57 -11.35 27.88
N PHE A 370 -25.29 -10.57 26.83
CA PHE A 370 -25.08 -11.08 25.48
C PHE A 370 -23.87 -12.05 25.43
N PRO A 371 -24.07 -13.37 25.29
CA PRO A 371 -23.03 -14.36 25.58
C PRO A 371 -22.07 -14.62 24.41
N ALA A 372 -21.97 -13.70 23.45
CA ALA A 372 -21.13 -13.84 22.27
C ALA A 372 -19.65 -13.56 22.60
N LEU A 373 -18.75 -14.12 21.78
CA LEU A 373 -17.33 -13.76 21.75
C LEU A 373 -16.56 -14.01 23.08
N LYS A 374 -17.00 -14.97 23.90
CA LYS A 374 -16.38 -15.28 25.21
C LYS A 374 -14.91 -15.69 25.13
N LYS A 375 -14.48 -16.25 23.99
CA LYS A 375 -13.09 -16.69 23.74
C LYS A 375 -12.26 -15.64 22.99
N LEU A 376 -12.80 -14.45 22.73
CA LEU A 376 -12.11 -13.42 21.96
C LEU A 376 -10.91 -12.90 22.76
N GLU A 377 -9.71 -13.06 22.21
CA GLU A 377 -8.44 -12.62 22.80
C GLU A 377 -7.93 -11.34 22.13
N THR A 378 -8.15 -11.20 20.82
CA THR A 378 -7.69 -10.06 20.02
C THR A 378 -8.84 -9.38 19.32
N LEU A 379 -8.98 -8.07 19.54
CA LEU A 379 -9.97 -7.23 18.87
C LEU A 379 -9.28 -6.06 18.18
N THR A 380 -9.40 -5.97 16.87
CA THR A 380 -9.00 -4.80 16.08
C THR A 380 -10.24 -4.10 15.56
N ILE A 381 -10.35 -2.81 15.82
CA ILE A 381 -11.44 -1.96 15.33
C ILE A 381 -10.84 -0.85 14.48
N ALA A 382 -11.27 -0.77 13.23
CA ALA A 382 -10.82 0.23 12.29
C ALA A 382 -11.99 1.00 11.69
N ARG A 383 -11.82 2.31 11.45
CA ARG A 383 -12.75 3.12 10.63
C ARG A 383 -14.21 3.10 11.08
N GLU A 384 -14.47 2.95 12.37
CA GLU A 384 -15.81 3.15 12.94
C GLU A 384 -16.12 4.64 13.06
N MET A 385 -16.43 5.23 11.90
CA MET A 385 -16.92 6.61 11.78
C MET A 385 -18.45 6.63 11.74
N PHE A 386 -19.02 7.72 12.26
CA PHE A 386 -20.45 7.95 12.49
C PHE A 386 -21.41 7.32 11.46
N PRO A 387 -22.62 6.89 11.89
CA PRO A 387 -23.18 7.03 13.23
C PRO A 387 -22.86 5.80 14.10
N GLY A 388 -22.17 6.04 15.23
CA GLY A 388 -21.99 5.06 16.31
C GLY A 388 -20.99 3.93 16.04
N PRO A 389 -19.95 3.75 16.87
CA PRO A 389 -19.09 2.57 16.78
C PRO A 389 -19.85 1.33 17.24
N VAL A 390 -20.04 0.39 16.32
CA VAL A 390 -20.91 -0.78 16.47
C VAL A 390 -20.47 -1.65 17.65
N LEU A 391 -19.19 -1.99 17.71
CA LEU A 391 -18.66 -2.87 18.76
C LEU A 391 -18.27 -2.13 20.04
N LEU A 392 -17.92 -0.84 19.95
CA LEU A 392 -17.55 -0.04 21.14
C LEU A 392 -18.76 0.56 21.86
N SER A 393 -19.96 0.47 21.26
CA SER A 393 -21.18 1.06 21.81
C SER A 393 -21.50 0.54 23.20
N ASP A 394 -21.83 1.46 24.10
CA ASP A 394 -22.33 1.16 25.45
C ASP A 394 -23.65 0.38 25.43
N LYS A 395 -24.36 0.41 24.30
CA LYS A 395 -25.60 -0.35 24.11
C LYS A 395 -25.35 -1.85 23.97
N LEU A 396 -24.18 -2.27 23.48
CA LEU A 396 -23.90 -3.68 23.17
C LEU A 396 -23.53 -4.49 24.42
N ASN A 397 -22.98 -3.84 25.45
CA ASN A 397 -22.58 -4.43 26.73
C ASN A 397 -21.89 -5.81 26.64
N LEU A 398 -21.00 -5.99 25.65
CA LEU A 398 -20.28 -7.26 25.49
C LEU A 398 -19.44 -7.56 26.74
N THR A 399 -19.46 -8.82 27.16
CA THR A 399 -18.51 -9.33 28.16
C THR A 399 -17.44 -10.14 27.44
N LEU A 400 -16.21 -9.62 27.40
CA LEU A 400 -15.10 -10.22 26.66
C LEU A 400 -14.00 -10.71 27.63
N PRO A 401 -14.25 -11.72 28.48
CA PRO A 401 -13.36 -12.08 29.60
C PRO A 401 -11.95 -12.52 29.18
N CYS A 402 -11.81 -13.01 27.94
CA CYS A 402 -10.55 -13.45 27.37
C CYS A 402 -9.77 -12.35 26.64
N LEU A 403 -10.31 -11.13 26.50
CA LEU A 403 -9.64 -10.10 25.71
C LEU A 403 -8.30 -9.71 26.35
N ARG A 404 -7.23 -9.75 25.55
CA ARG A 404 -5.86 -9.40 25.94
C ARG A 404 -5.27 -8.34 25.02
N GLU A 405 -5.67 -8.31 23.76
CA GLU A 405 -5.15 -7.39 22.75
C GLU A 405 -6.28 -6.54 22.16
N LEU A 406 -6.08 -5.22 22.18
CA LEU A 406 -7.01 -4.27 21.60
C LEU A 406 -6.27 -3.33 20.65
N GLU A 407 -6.77 -3.21 19.41
CA GLU A 407 -6.31 -2.21 18.46
C GLU A 407 -7.42 -1.27 18.04
N LEU A 408 -7.18 0.03 18.12
CA LEU A 408 -8.15 1.08 17.82
C LEU A 408 -7.58 2.05 16.77
N HIS A 409 -8.17 1.99 15.57
CA HIS A 409 -7.77 2.82 14.42
C HIS A 409 -8.96 3.68 13.97
N GLU A 410 -8.85 5.01 14.05
CA GLU A 410 -9.89 5.95 13.58
C GLU A 410 -11.29 5.70 14.20
N VAL A 411 -11.36 5.44 15.51
CA VAL A 411 -12.63 5.18 16.22
C VAL A 411 -13.16 6.41 16.95
N HIS A 412 -14.47 6.41 17.23
CA HIS A 412 -15.12 7.44 18.03
C HIS A 412 -14.64 7.41 19.50
N ILE A 413 -13.94 8.48 19.91
CA ILE A 413 -13.23 8.59 21.20
C ILE A 413 -14.11 8.27 22.43
N PRO A 414 -15.31 8.87 22.61
CA PRO A 414 -16.14 8.57 23.78
C PRO A 414 -16.45 7.07 23.95
N ALA A 415 -16.68 6.35 22.86
CA ALA A 415 -16.97 4.93 22.93
C ALA A 415 -15.72 4.11 23.23
N ALA A 416 -14.56 4.50 22.67
CA ALA A 416 -13.29 3.89 23.01
C ALA A 416 -12.98 4.04 24.52
N ILE A 417 -13.28 5.20 25.11
CA ILE A 417 -13.17 5.42 26.56
C ILE A 417 -14.10 4.48 27.32
N SER A 418 -15.39 4.43 26.99
CA SER A 418 -16.34 3.57 27.70
C SER A 418 -16.00 2.07 27.58
N PHE A 419 -15.58 1.62 26.40
CA PHE A 419 -15.13 0.26 26.17
C PHE A 419 -13.89 -0.08 27.00
N THR A 420 -12.92 0.84 27.03
CA THR A 420 -11.69 0.65 27.82
C THR A 420 -11.97 0.68 29.32
N LYS A 421 -12.95 1.44 29.80
CA LYS A 421 -13.39 1.35 31.20
C LYS A 421 -13.93 -0.03 31.58
N ARG A 422 -14.60 -0.72 30.66
CA ARG A 422 -15.13 -2.08 30.91
C ARG A 422 -14.07 -3.16 30.80
N HIS A 423 -13.18 -3.07 29.81
CA HIS A 423 -12.27 -4.16 29.46
C HIS A 423 -10.79 -3.86 29.68
N GLY A 424 -10.42 -2.66 30.11
CA GLY A 424 -9.02 -2.24 30.21
C GLY A 424 -8.21 -3.08 31.19
N ALA A 425 -8.82 -3.50 32.31
CA ALA A 425 -8.14 -4.27 33.36
C ALA A 425 -7.56 -5.62 32.90
N GLN A 426 -8.04 -6.19 31.80
CA GLN A 426 -7.57 -7.48 31.26
C GLN A 426 -6.64 -7.30 30.04
N LEU A 427 -6.48 -6.08 29.53
CA LEU A 427 -5.62 -5.81 28.38
C LEU A 427 -4.14 -5.93 28.76
N VAL A 428 -3.40 -6.64 27.91
CA VAL A 428 -1.96 -6.84 27.98
C VAL A 428 -1.27 -6.06 26.85
N HIS A 429 -1.94 -5.93 25.70
CA HIS A 429 -1.48 -5.19 24.53
C HIS A 429 -2.55 -4.18 24.08
N LEU A 430 -2.15 -2.93 23.85
CA LEU A 430 -3.02 -1.89 23.33
C LEU A 430 -2.32 -1.14 22.19
N THR A 431 -2.96 -1.10 21.02
CA THR A 431 -2.59 -0.23 19.91
C THR A 431 -3.66 0.83 19.76
N ALA A 432 -3.32 2.12 19.82
CA ALA A 432 -4.29 3.19 19.65
C ALA A 432 -3.66 4.43 19.02
N SER A 433 -4.50 5.24 18.40
CA SER A 433 -4.05 6.53 17.90
C SER A 433 -3.69 7.49 19.04
N THR A 434 -2.84 8.47 18.74
CA THR A 434 -2.40 9.48 19.71
C THR A 434 -3.58 10.23 20.36
N GLU A 435 -4.62 10.55 19.58
CA GLU A 435 -5.82 11.25 20.03
C GLU A 435 -6.64 10.39 20.99
N ILE A 436 -6.83 9.12 20.63
CA ILE A 436 -7.53 8.14 21.47
C ILE A 436 -6.76 7.97 22.78
N PHE A 437 -5.45 7.83 22.70
CA PHE A 437 -4.61 7.68 23.87
C PHE A 437 -4.66 8.89 24.80
N ILE A 438 -4.60 10.12 24.28
CA ILE A 438 -4.67 11.33 25.13
C ILE A 438 -6.02 11.40 25.85
N ALA A 439 -7.09 10.90 25.23
CA ALA A 439 -8.43 10.94 25.77
C ALA A 439 -8.72 9.79 26.75
N ILE A 440 -8.15 8.61 26.51
CA ILE A 440 -8.25 7.46 27.41
C ILE A 440 -7.18 7.64 28.49
N GLU A 441 -7.58 7.68 29.77
CA GLU A 441 -6.64 7.57 30.91
C GLU A 441 -6.08 6.14 30.98
N VAL A 442 -5.37 5.72 29.93
CA VAL A 442 -4.99 4.34 29.60
C VAL A 442 -4.21 3.67 30.71
N PHE A 443 -3.34 4.39 31.39
CA PHE A 443 -2.54 3.84 32.47
C PHE A 443 -3.37 3.58 33.73
N ASP A 444 -4.47 4.31 33.91
CA ASP A 444 -5.39 4.11 35.03
C ASP A 444 -6.45 3.05 34.69
N LEU A 445 -6.85 2.95 33.42
CA LEU A 445 -7.85 1.99 32.95
C LEU A 445 -7.28 0.61 32.60
N CYS A 446 -5.99 0.51 32.27
CA CYS A 446 -5.34 -0.72 31.80
C CYS A 446 -4.14 -1.15 32.67
N PRO A 447 -4.29 -1.41 33.97
CA PRO A 447 -3.17 -1.67 34.90
C PRO A 447 -2.27 -2.87 34.55
N ASN A 448 -2.76 -3.80 33.73
CA ASN A 448 -2.03 -5.01 33.31
C ASN A 448 -1.33 -4.86 31.95
N LEU A 449 -1.31 -3.66 31.38
CA LEU A 449 -0.74 -3.40 30.07
C LEU A 449 0.80 -3.61 30.09
N THR A 450 1.30 -4.50 29.24
CA THR A 450 2.74 -4.76 29.10
C THR A 450 3.34 -4.08 27.88
N THR A 451 2.57 -3.97 26.80
CA THR A 451 2.98 -3.26 25.59
C THR A 451 1.93 -2.25 25.17
N LEU A 452 2.40 -1.02 24.94
CA LEU A 452 1.61 0.05 24.36
C LEU A 452 2.16 0.40 22.97
N THR A 453 1.32 0.41 21.95
CA THR A 453 1.66 0.91 20.61
C THR A 453 0.86 2.18 20.32
N VAL A 454 1.57 3.27 20.06
CA VAL A 454 0.99 4.56 19.71
C VAL A 454 1.11 4.77 18.20
N THR A 455 -0.04 4.86 17.53
CA THR A 455 -0.12 5.23 16.12
C THR A 455 -0.39 6.73 16.00
N PRO A 456 0.27 7.45 15.08
CA PRO A 456 -0.12 8.82 14.77
C PRO A 456 -1.42 8.80 13.95
N ALA A 457 -2.50 9.50 14.34
CA ALA A 457 -3.56 9.76 13.35
C ALA A 457 -3.27 11.03 12.54
N ARG A 458 -2.48 11.98 13.09
CA ARG A 458 -2.14 13.29 12.48
C ARG A 458 -0.78 13.78 13.00
N GLN A 459 -0.27 14.91 12.48
CA GLN A 459 0.96 15.60 12.98
C GLN A 459 0.75 16.22 14.38
N ILE A 460 0.16 15.48 15.32
CA ILE A 460 -0.07 15.93 16.68
C ILE A 460 1.16 15.57 17.51
N ALA A 461 1.77 16.59 18.11
CA ALA A 461 2.81 16.37 19.11
C ALA A 461 2.18 15.70 20.34
N LEU A 462 2.84 14.67 20.88
CA LEU A 462 2.45 14.10 22.16
C LEU A 462 2.57 15.21 23.23
N PRO A 463 1.54 15.43 24.06
CA PRO A 463 1.61 16.44 25.10
C PRO A 463 2.76 16.15 26.08
N ASP A 464 3.43 17.19 26.58
CA ASP A 464 4.57 17.03 27.50
C ASP A 464 4.20 16.26 28.78
N TYR A 465 2.92 16.26 29.15
CA TYR A 465 2.37 15.56 30.31
C TYR A 465 1.99 14.09 30.06
N PHE A 466 2.24 13.56 28.85
CA PHE A 466 1.86 12.21 28.42
C PHE A 466 2.28 11.11 29.42
N LEU A 467 3.48 11.20 30.00
CA LEU A 467 4.01 10.24 30.99
C LEU A 467 4.01 10.78 32.43
N VAL A 468 3.42 11.96 32.65
CA VAL A 468 3.48 12.67 33.94
C VAL A 468 2.24 12.40 34.80
N ARG A 469 1.08 12.19 34.18
CA ARG A 469 -0.21 12.15 34.90
C ARG A 469 -0.63 10.78 35.43
N SER A 470 0.03 9.70 35.02
CA SER A 470 -0.42 8.35 35.33
C SER A 470 -0.14 7.91 36.75
N THR A 471 -1.03 7.12 37.34
CA THR A 471 -0.65 6.25 38.47
C THR A 471 0.58 5.39 38.10
N PRO A 472 1.42 5.00 39.08
CA PRO A 472 2.55 4.12 38.79
C PRO A 472 2.08 2.84 38.09
N HIS A 473 2.58 2.61 36.87
CA HIS A 473 2.20 1.49 36.04
C HIS A 473 3.28 0.39 36.10
N VAL A 474 3.05 -0.58 36.97
CA VAL A 474 4.06 -1.61 37.31
C VAL A 474 4.24 -2.68 36.23
N SER A 475 3.31 -2.83 35.30
CA SER A 475 3.33 -3.91 34.30
C SER A 475 3.91 -3.51 32.94
N LEU A 476 4.06 -2.21 32.67
CA LEU A 476 4.38 -1.72 31.32
C LEU A 476 5.86 -1.94 31.03
N GLU A 477 6.15 -2.80 30.07
CA GLU A 477 7.53 -3.16 29.70
C GLU A 477 8.01 -2.47 28.43
N LYS A 478 7.09 -2.18 27.50
CA LYS A 478 7.43 -1.68 26.17
C LYS A 478 6.45 -0.61 25.66
N ILE A 479 6.99 0.48 25.10
CA ILE A 479 6.23 1.47 24.34
C ILE A 479 6.72 1.45 22.89
N ARG A 480 5.82 1.36 21.92
CA ARG A 480 6.11 1.37 20.48
C ARG A 480 5.49 2.60 19.82
N PHE A 481 6.25 3.25 18.95
CA PHE A 481 5.79 4.37 18.13
C PHE A 481 5.88 3.99 16.65
N SER A 482 4.76 4.05 15.95
CA SER A 482 4.69 3.67 14.53
C SER A 482 5.27 4.72 13.57
N THR A 483 5.65 5.92 14.06
CA THR A 483 6.25 6.98 13.22
C THR A 483 7.24 7.84 13.99
N THR A 484 8.02 8.61 13.24
CA THR A 484 9.02 9.58 13.70
C THR A 484 8.62 11.04 13.60
N HIS A 485 7.41 11.35 13.13
CA HIS A 485 6.91 12.72 13.06
C HIS A 485 6.61 13.37 14.42
N ILE A 486 6.80 12.64 15.52
CA ILE A 486 6.56 13.11 16.89
C ILE A 486 7.85 13.70 17.47
N THR A 487 7.75 14.85 18.13
CA THR A 487 8.85 15.40 18.92
C THR A 487 8.98 14.64 20.25
N PHE A 488 9.88 13.66 20.30
CA PHE A 488 10.06 12.79 21.47
C PHE A 488 10.81 13.42 22.64
N LYS A 489 11.56 14.50 22.40
CA LYS A 489 12.49 15.07 23.37
C LYS A 489 11.82 15.47 24.71
N PRO A 490 10.76 16.31 24.72
CA PRO A 490 10.14 16.71 25.99
C PRO A 490 9.57 15.53 26.77
N MET A 491 8.99 14.57 26.06
CA MET A 491 8.43 13.35 26.66
C MET A 491 9.51 12.48 27.32
N PHE A 492 10.66 12.28 26.67
CA PHE A 492 11.75 11.47 27.23
C PHE A 492 12.46 12.18 28.38
N GLU A 493 12.59 13.51 28.34
CA GLU A 493 13.14 14.30 29.45
C GLU A 493 12.24 14.18 30.69
N ASN A 494 10.92 14.30 30.51
CA ASN A 494 9.92 14.24 31.58
C ASN A 494 9.55 12.82 32.06
N LEU A 495 10.00 11.76 31.38
CA LEU A 495 9.73 10.38 31.78
C LEU A 495 10.34 10.07 33.15
N ARG A 496 9.51 9.64 34.11
CA ARG A 496 9.92 9.26 35.47
C ARG A 496 9.94 7.74 35.62
N PRO A 497 11.11 7.09 35.72
CA PRO A 497 11.20 5.63 35.80
C PRO A 497 10.46 5.04 37.00
N GLU A 498 10.33 5.79 38.09
CA GLU A 498 9.62 5.36 39.30
C GLU A 498 8.12 5.17 39.06
N ARG A 499 7.56 5.83 38.03
CA ARG A 499 6.17 5.66 37.58
C ARG A 499 6.02 4.46 36.64
N PHE A 500 7.10 3.96 36.06
CA PHE A 500 7.10 2.85 35.11
C PHE A 500 8.26 1.89 35.40
N PRO A 501 8.29 1.26 36.59
CA PRO A 501 9.46 0.53 37.06
C PRO A 501 9.84 -0.67 36.18
N SER A 502 8.88 -1.20 35.40
CA SER A 502 9.10 -2.33 34.49
C SER A 502 9.43 -1.92 33.06
N LEU A 503 9.41 -0.62 32.73
CA LEU A 503 9.62 -0.13 31.37
C LEU A 503 11.08 -0.36 30.98
N LYS A 504 11.29 -1.24 30.00
CA LYS A 504 12.62 -1.67 29.54
C LYS A 504 12.93 -1.14 28.14
N GLU A 505 11.92 -0.93 27.32
CA GLU A 505 12.10 -0.61 25.90
C GLU A 505 11.14 0.46 25.39
N ILE A 506 11.70 1.43 24.67
CA ILE A 506 10.97 2.33 23.79
C ILE A 506 11.41 2.02 22.36
N GLN A 507 10.47 1.64 21.52
CA GLN A 507 10.70 1.27 20.13
C GLN A 507 10.08 2.31 19.21
N ALA A 508 10.79 2.73 18.16
CA ALA A 508 10.22 3.57 17.10
C ALA A 508 10.53 3.00 15.71
N ALA A 509 9.50 2.98 14.85
CA ALA A 509 9.54 2.24 13.59
C ALA A 509 10.58 2.78 12.59
N ASP A 510 10.74 4.10 12.49
CA ASP A 510 11.63 4.74 11.51
C ASP A 510 13.01 5.12 12.08
N ILE A 511 13.44 4.48 13.18
CA ILE A 511 14.83 4.64 13.63
C ILE A 511 15.76 3.90 12.69
N GLU A 512 16.56 4.69 11.95
CA GLU A 512 17.74 4.22 11.28
C GLU A 512 18.97 4.60 12.11
N TRP A 513 19.64 3.60 12.68
CA TRP A 513 20.86 3.82 13.43
C TRP A 513 21.99 4.23 12.47
N PRO A 514 22.67 5.35 12.72
CA PRO A 514 23.69 5.85 11.83
C PRO A 514 24.94 4.97 11.91
N THR A 515 25.55 4.68 10.76
CA THR A 515 26.76 3.83 10.66
C THR A 515 28.05 4.62 10.46
N THR A 516 27.97 5.96 10.36
CA THR A 516 29.13 6.84 10.14
C THR A 516 29.11 8.03 11.11
N GLU A 517 30.27 8.58 11.44
CA GLU A 517 30.40 9.74 12.34
C GLU A 517 29.60 10.96 11.85
N ARG A 518 29.59 11.19 10.55
CA ARG A 518 28.81 12.28 9.93
C ARG A 518 27.30 12.09 10.14
N MET A 519 26.81 10.85 10.02
CA MET A 519 25.41 10.53 10.27
C MET A 519 25.09 10.60 11.76
N ILE A 520 26.01 10.17 12.63
CA ILE A 520 25.89 10.26 14.10
C ILE A 520 25.61 11.71 14.51
N LYS A 521 26.41 12.67 14.03
CA LYS A 521 26.25 14.11 14.36
C LYS A 521 24.91 14.70 13.91
N LYS A 522 24.24 14.11 12.91
CA LYS A 522 22.96 14.58 12.38
C LYS A 522 21.75 13.82 12.91
N ASN A 523 21.96 12.68 13.55
CA ASN A 523 20.89 11.78 13.92
C ASN A 523 20.23 12.24 15.23
N THR A 524 18.92 12.50 15.17
CA THR A 524 18.14 12.98 16.32
C THR A 524 17.89 11.92 17.39
N TRP A 525 18.03 10.63 17.07
CA TRP A 525 17.79 9.51 17.99
C TRP A 525 18.93 9.25 18.96
N ILE A 526 20.16 9.62 18.60
CA ILE A 526 21.32 9.40 19.48
C ILE A 526 21.17 10.20 20.79
N PRO A 527 20.96 11.53 20.78
CA PRO A 527 20.74 12.28 22.02
C PRO A 527 19.57 11.73 22.85
N LEU A 528 18.49 11.29 22.18
CA LEU A 528 17.33 10.70 22.86
C LEU A 528 17.67 9.36 23.53
N SER A 529 18.49 8.52 22.90
CA SER A 529 18.97 7.26 23.49
C SER A 529 19.85 7.51 24.72
N GLU A 530 20.61 8.60 24.73
CA GLU A 530 21.46 9.01 25.86
C GLU A 530 20.64 9.52 27.04
N ILE A 531 19.49 10.16 26.79
CA ILE A 531 18.53 10.56 27.84
C ILE A 531 17.89 9.34 28.51
N LEU A 532 17.58 8.29 27.74
CA LEU A 532 16.91 7.08 28.25
C LEU A 532 17.85 6.08 28.93
N ARG A 533 19.14 6.08 28.57
CA ARG A 533 20.12 5.12 29.10
C ARG A 533 20.30 5.19 30.63
N PRO A 534 20.48 6.36 31.28
CA PRO A 534 20.57 6.46 32.74
C PRO A 534 19.28 6.01 33.45
N LYS A 535 18.15 6.05 32.72
CA LYS A 535 16.83 5.60 33.20
C LYS A 535 16.63 4.09 33.08
N GLY A 536 17.62 3.35 32.56
CA GLY A 536 17.53 1.89 32.35
C GLY A 536 16.69 1.49 31.12
N ILE A 537 16.32 2.43 30.25
CA ILE A 537 15.40 2.20 29.13
C ILE A 537 16.17 2.16 27.81
N LYS A 538 15.94 1.13 27.00
CA LYS A 538 16.54 0.99 25.67
C LYS A 538 15.69 1.69 24.63
N LEU A 539 16.32 2.47 23.75
CA LEU A 539 15.71 2.96 22.52
C LEU A 539 16.08 2.02 21.37
N THR A 540 15.09 1.49 20.65
CA THR A 540 15.28 0.48 19.58
C THR A 540 14.54 0.84 18.30
N ASN A 541 15.02 0.32 17.17
CA ASN A 541 14.32 0.43 15.88
C ASN A 541 13.20 -0.61 15.73
N ARG A 542 12.50 -0.62 14.58
CA ARG A 542 11.44 -1.61 14.28
C ARG A 542 11.81 -3.07 14.49
N ASN A 543 13.10 -3.42 14.39
CA ASN A 543 13.61 -4.78 14.56
C ASN A 543 14.03 -5.10 16.02
N GLY A 544 13.83 -4.17 16.96
CA GLY A 544 14.28 -4.31 18.35
C GLY A 544 15.79 -4.11 18.51
N VAL A 545 16.49 -3.66 17.47
CA VAL A 545 17.93 -3.40 17.54
C VAL A 545 18.14 -2.02 18.16
N GLY A 546 18.85 -1.99 19.29
CA GLY A 546 19.29 -0.74 19.92
C GLY A 546 20.54 -0.19 19.26
N GLY A 547 20.71 1.13 19.28
CA GLY A 547 21.96 1.76 18.88
C GLY A 547 23.02 1.36 19.90
N SER A 548 23.86 0.38 19.57
CA SER A 548 25.08 0.15 20.32
C SER A 548 25.91 1.40 20.14
N GLY A 549 25.89 2.27 21.15
CA GLY A 549 26.86 3.34 21.30
C GLY A 549 28.22 2.68 21.53
N GLY A 550 28.74 1.99 20.51
CA GLY A 550 30.11 1.57 20.45
C GLY A 550 30.90 2.86 20.49
N ARG A 551 31.41 3.20 21.68
CA ARG A 551 32.69 3.86 21.74
C ARG A 551 33.62 2.92 20.98
N ALA A 552 33.89 3.26 19.71
CA ALA A 552 35.08 2.76 19.05
C ALA A 552 36.23 3.17 19.98
N SER A 553 36.73 2.20 20.74
CA SER A 553 37.90 2.32 21.60
C SER A 553 39.14 2.54 20.75
#